data_AF-A0A1G9YF32-F1
#
_entry.id   AF-A0A1G9YF32-F1
#
_cell.length_a   1.000
_cell.length_b   1.000
_cell.length_c   1.000
_cell.angle_alpha   90.00
_cell.angle_beta   90.00
_cell.angle_gamma   90.00
#
_symmetry.space_group_name_H-M   'P 1'
#
loop_
_entity.id
_entity.type
_entity.pdbx_description
1 polymer ?
#
loop_
_entity_poly.entity_id
_entity_poly.type
_entity_poly.pdbx_seq_one_letter_code
_entity_poly.pdbx_strand_id
1 'polypeptide(L)'
;MTPREFIQRIVAVSSTGSVNDEALSNLSIDTEASSLSEDTFKNLFEAWDSFPAYFSGFRLIADDQRLFELSGRELSVNDEGLQALADRDLDPAVDVDYYRDGFDRYYPDEIRNAAGLIYEFASKLNDASTRVTIEIGLQKRTIASDLLGDELTSDFDLNPLLWWTPSDFFEWIGSHSPHEVAAELFEYESFPVFLFLQNAPDEIFPVPMWTASSVETLPKEEVEEAADQYFDSMSASRKFTHWRGDLSPIHPSVVEGLWETCDNEQVSPLYAYSLLGVLSAAVDRDGQTMQFLFSSEPEFNPRIDLSEQCAEWGRNGICAIRDLHQSFEAEEKKDAFRDLWQLAITEHCRGTERGIEMLPEVIEDVKSSYQDLQVSAVEENFEALSDVLEDTQTLMAGLTERLSSAANETSQDIQRLTFTLLGAIVANIFLVLRWSDRDLVPPFSIFVLIVIVGFYLPLIQGRIEDLNDTITEVKNDYEFYEKHIRRFNKDLFRFGDLEERKSAYVGLAETQRQRAQTQLRRVFYALLTVWCGLAIWSGFAFSFGQPQSLALAVSGVVLAILSFAPTDGPFGHSGYEYFSRAAAIVTLVIIGLSFVYPLLPLFIGMILNF
;
A
#
# COMPACT_ATOMS: atom_id res chain seq x y z
N MET A 1 -16.65 25.60 43.06
CA MET A 1 -15.76 26.39 42.19
C MET A 1 -15.69 25.68 40.85
N THR A 2 -15.70 26.39 39.73
CA THR A 2 -15.53 25.78 38.40
C THR A 2 -14.06 25.78 37.95
N PRO A 3 -13.65 24.95 36.97
CA PRO A 3 -12.30 25.00 36.38
C PRO A 3 -11.94 26.40 35.83
N ARG A 4 -12.92 27.14 35.31
CA ARG A 4 -12.74 28.52 34.86
C ARG A 4 -12.44 29.48 36.00
N GLU A 5 -13.19 29.39 37.09
CA GLU A 5 -12.95 30.18 38.31
C GLU A 5 -11.57 29.85 38.90
N PHE A 6 -11.14 28.59 38.83
CA PHE A 6 -9.78 28.17 39.18
C PHE A 6 -8.73 28.92 38.36
N ILE A 7 -8.81 28.88 37.02
CA ILE A 7 -7.85 29.56 36.13
C ILE A 7 -7.75 31.05 36.45
N GLN A 8 -8.90 31.72 36.63
CA GLN A 8 -8.93 33.15 36.96
C GLN A 8 -8.21 33.46 38.28
N ARG A 9 -8.35 32.59 39.29
CA ARG A 9 -7.66 32.72 40.57
C ARG A 9 -6.15 32.51 40.43
N ILE A 10 -5.73 31.51 39.67
CA ILE A 10 -4.31 31.24 39.40
C ILE A 10 -3.65 32.41 38.64
N VAL A 11 -4.32 32.92 37.61
CA VAL A 11 -3.86 34.08 36.84
C VAL A 11 -3.73 35.35 37.70
N ALA A 12 -4.62 35.54 38.68
CA ALA A 12 -4.50 36.66 39.60
C ALA A 12 -3.24 36.56 40.47
N VAL A 13 -2.84 35.36 40.89
CA VAL A 13 -1.66 35.14 41.74
C VAL A 13 -0.34 35.41 41.00
N SER A 14 -0.24 34.98 39.74
CA SER A 14 0.98 35.14 38.93
C SER A 14 1.25 36.57 38.46
N SER A 15 0.23 37.46 38.47
CA SER A 15 0.35 38.86 38.01
C SER A 15 1.43 39.70 38.71
N THR A 16 2.04 39.16 39.76
CA THR A 16 3.03 39.82 40.62
C THR A 16 4.33 39.02 40.78
N GLY A 17 4.49 37.90 40.06
CA GLY A 17 5.58 36.96 40.20
C GLY A 17 6.23 36.56 38.87
N SER A 18 7.11 35.56 38.93
CA SER A 18 7.67 34.87 37.76
C SER A 18 6.95 33.54 37.53
N VAL A 19 6.84 33.15 36.27
CA VAL A 19 6.31 31.85 35.86
C VAL A 19 7.42 31.07 35.19
N ASN A 20 7.61 29.83 35.61
CA ASN A 20 8.48 28.87 34.94
C ASN A 20 7.61 27.80 34.29
N ASP A 21 7.65 27.79 32.96
CA ASP A 21 6.85 26.91 32.12
C ASP A 21 7.70 26.00 31.22
N GLU A 22 8.84 25.54 31.72
CA GLU A 22 9.81 24.75 30.94
C GLU A 22 9.44 23.26 30.77
N ALA A 23 8.47 22.74 31.51
CA ALA A 23 8.13 21.31 31.53
C ALA A 23 6.72 21.03 30.98
N LEU A 24 6.56 19.94 30.23
CA LEU A 24 5.24 19.52 29.72
C LEU A 24 4.26 19.09 30.81
N SER A 25 4.76 18.52 31.91
CA SER A 25 3.89 17.95 32.95
C SER A 25 3.45 18.97 33.99
N ASN A 26 4.30 19.95 34.31
CA ASN A 26 4.11 20.88 35.41
C ASN A 26 4.42 22.32 35.02
N LEU A 27 3.71 23.24 35.64
CA LEU A 27 3.98 24.68 35.62
C LEU A 27 4.35 25.11 37.04
N SER A 28 5.37 25.96 37.20
CA SER A 28 5.68 26.60 38.49
C SER A 28 5.41 28.10 38.45
N ILE A 29 4.83 28.64 39.51
CA ILE A 29 4.59 30.07 39.71
C ILE A 29 5.27 30.48 41.01
N ASP A 30 6.18 31.42 40.91
CA ASP A 30 6.92 31.98 42.05
C ASP A 30 6.52 33.44 42.26
N THR A 31 5.99 33.78 43.42
CA THR A 31 5.59 35.16 43.74
C THR A 31 5.92 35.54 45.17
N GLU A 32 6.11 36.83 45.44
CA GLU A 32 6.35 37.30 46.80
C GLU A 32 5.05 37.32 47.61
N ALA A 33 5.07 36.83 48.84
CA ALA A 33 3.85 36.79 49.65
C ALA A 33 3.25 38.19 49.89
N SER A 34 4.11 39.21 49.95
CA SER A 34 3.73 40.61 50.16
C SER A 34 3.10 41.29 48.95
N SER A 35 3.23 40.74 47.75
CA SER A 35 2.57 41.28 46.56
C SER A 35 1.12 40.82 46.44
N LEU A 36 0.74 39.77 47.17
CA LEU A 36 -0.62 39.25 47.22
C LEU A 36 -1.41 39.92 48.34
N SER A 37 -2.69 40.21 48.09
CA SER A 37 -3.62 40.59 49.16
C SER A 37 -4.02 39.36 49.97
N GLU A 38 -4.43 39.56 51.23
CA GLU A 38 -4.95 38.49 52.09
C GLU A 38 -6.09 37.70 51.42
N ASP A 39 -6.97 38.40 50.70
CA ASP A 39 -8.08 37.77 49.98
C ASP A 39 -7.58 36.92 48.80
N THR A 40 -6.61 37.39 48.02
CA THR A 40 -6.01 36.60 46.93
C THR A 40 -5.32 35.35 47.47
N PHE A 41 -4.59 35.49 48.59
CA PHE A 41 -3.93 34.37 49.25
C PHE A 41 -4.94 33.33 49.76
N LYS A 42 -6.02 33.76 50.42
CA LYS A 42 -7.10 32.86 50.86
C LYS A 42 -7.81 32.18 49.69
N ASN A 43 -8.05 32.91 48.59
CA ASN A 43 -8.68 32.36 47.40
C ASN A 43 -7.86 31.25 46.73
N LEU A 44 -6.52 31.32 46.82
CA LEU A 44 -5.62 30.26 46.35
C LEU A 44 -5.80 28.96 47.16
N PHE A 45 -5.90 29.06 48.48
CA PHE A 45 -6.11 27.91 49.35
C PHE A 45 -7.53 27.32 49.23
N GLU A 46 -8.54 28.14 48.98
CA GLU A 46 -9.87 27.66 48.59
C GLU A 46 -9.83 26.89 47.26
N ALA A 47 -9.02 27.38 46.30
CA ALA A 47 -8.84 26.71 45.02
C ALA A 47 -8.14 25.36 45.20
N TRP A 48 -7.16 25.30 46.09
CA TRP A 48 -6.47 24.09 46.50
C TRP A 48 -7.40 23.04 47.10
N ASP A 49 -8.29 23.42 48.03
CA ASP A 49 -9.23 22.46 48.62
C ASP A 49 -10.27 21.94 47.63
N SER A 50 -10.70 22.81 46.71
CA SER A 50 -11.67 22.50 45.67
C SER A 50 -11.09 21.58 44.58
N PHE A 51 -9.84 21.83 44.14
CA PHE A 51 -9.17 21.06 43.08
C PHE A 51 -7.74 20.66 43.49
N PRO A 52 -7.56 19.80 44.51
CA PRO A 52 -6.24 19.45 45.01
C PRO A 52 -5.38 18.72 43.95
N ALA A 53 -6.01 18.01 43.01
CA ALA A 53 -5.34 17.30 41.94
C ALA A 53 -4.77 18.22 40.84
N TYR A 54 -5.18 19.49 40.79
CA TYR A 54 -4.66 20.48 39.85
C TYR A 54 -3.31 21.03 40.30
N PHE A 55 -2.94 20.80 41.56
CA PHE A 55 -1.67 21.25 42.11
C PHE A 55 -0.68 20.09 42.21
N SER A 56 0.57 20.37 41.86
CA SER A 56 1.70 19.45 42.09
C SER A 56 2.41 19.73 43.42
N GLY A 57 2.30 20.96 43.94
CA GLY A 57 2.87 21.36 45.23
C GLY A 57 2.62 22.83 45.55
N PHE A 58 2.72 23.19 46.82
CA PHE A 58 2.79 24.57 47.28
C PHE A 58 3.87 24.67 48.35
N ARG A 59 4.71 25.70 48.29
CA ARG A 59 5.75 25.96 49.29
C ARG A 59 5.78 27.41 49.71
N LEU A 60 6.02 27.64 51.00
CA LEU A 60 6.37 28.95 51.54
C LEU A 60 7.85 28.94 51.89
N ILE A 61 8.59 29.90 51.35
CA ILE A 61 10.05 30.00 51.47
C ILE A 61 10.38 31.37 52.04
N ALA A 62 11.23 31.43 53.07
CA ALA A 62 11.73 32.68 53.64
C ALA A 62 13.26 32.71 53.59
N ASP A 63 13.85 33.65 52.86
CA ASP A 63 15.31 33.77 52.64
C ASP A 63 16.00 32.40 52.40
N ASP A 64 15.49 31.66 51.42
CA ASP A 64 15.94 30.32 51.00
C ASP A 64 15.65 29.17 51.99
N GLN A 65 15.00 29.44 53.12
CA GLN A 65 14.52 28.41 54.05
C GLN A 65 13.09 28.03 53.71
N ARG A 66 12.85 26.75 53.41
CA ARG A 66 11.49 26.22 53.26
C ARG A 66 10.83 26.15 54.63
N LEU A 67 9.68 26.80 54.79
CA LEU A 67 8.95 26.85 56.06
C LEU A 67 7.76 25.89 56.06
N PHE A 68 7.03 25.83 54.94
CA PHE A 68 5.83 25.02 54.79
C PHE A 68 5.77 24.40 53.41
N GLU A 69 5.21 23.20 53.34
CA GLU A 69 4.88 22.52 52.09
C GLU A 69 3.48 21.90 52.19
N LEU A 70 2.68 22.09 51.16
CA LEU A 70 1.35 21.51 51.02
C LEU A 70 1.35 20.60 49.80
N SER A 71 1.00 19.33 50.02
CA SER A 71 0.90 18.31 48.97
C SER A 71 -0.41 17.55 49.12
N GLY A 72 -1.23 17.52 48.06
CA GLY A 72 -2.57 16.94 48.13
C GLY A 72 -3.47 17.70 49.11
N ARG A 73 -3.77 17.14 50.28
CA ARG A 73 -4.47 17.85 51.38
C ARG A 73 -3.65 17.89 52.67
N GLU A 74 -2.42 17.41 52.61
CA GLU A 74 -1.54 17.29 53.75
C GLU A 74 -0.64 18.51 53.83
N LEU A 75 -0.78 19.27 54.92
CA LEU A 75 0.08 20.39 55.24
C LEU A 75 1.23 19.87 56.10
N SER A 76 2.45 20.10 55.65
CA SER A 76 3.67 19.72 56.35
C SER A 76 4.46 20.97 56.74
N VAL A 77 4.89 21.00 58.00
CA VAL A 77 5.73 22.06 58.56
C VAL A 77 7.18 21.61 58.45
N ASN A 78 8.06 22.49 57.98
CA ASN A 78 9.49 22.21 57.94
C ASN A 78 10.17 22.76 59.21
N ASP A 79 10.32 21.88 60.19
CA ASP A 79 10.92 22.20 61.49
C ASP A 79 12.36 22.72 61.37
N GLU A 80 13.16 22.21 60.43
CA GLU A 80 14.54 22.67 60.23
C GLU A 80 14.56 24.11 59.69
N GLY A 81 13.69 24.43 58.74
CA GLY A 81 13.57 25.78 58.19
C GLY A 81 13.05 26.78 59.21
N LEU A 82 12.05 26.40 60.02
CA LEU A 82 11.56 27.25 61.12
C LEU A 82 12.62 27.46 62.21
N GLN A 83 13.37 26.42 62.57
CA GLN A 83 14.46 26.54 63.53
C GLN A 83 15.57 27.45 63.01
N ALA A 84 15.96 27.31 61.74
CA ALA A 84 16.93 28.18 61.09
C ALA A 84 16.46 29.64 61.05
N LEU A 85 15.15 29.87 60.92
CA LEU A 85 14.54 31.19 61.00
C LEU A 85 14.55 31.73 62.44
N ALA A 86 14.21 30.91 63.43
CA ALA A 86 14.20 31.28 64.84
C ALA A 86 15.59 31.56 65.42
N ASP A 87 16.62 30.89 64.89
CA ASP A 87 18.02 31.10 65.24
C ASP A 87 18.59 32.41 64.64
N ARG A 88 17.84 33.09 63.75
CA ARG A 88 18.19 34.42 63.26
C ARG A 88 17.72 35.49 64.25
N ASP A 89 18.43 36.62 64.26
CA ASP A 89 18.11 37.81 65.05
C ASP A 89 16.91 38.56 64.42
N LEU A 90 15.75 37.91 64.39
CA LEU A 90 14.48 38.46 63.90
C LEU A 90 13.94 39.51 64.88
N ASP A 91 13.04 40.36 64.39
CA ASP A 91 12.28 41.26 65.26
C ASP A 91 11.56 40.43 66.36
N PRO A 92 11.67 40.79 67.66
CA PRO A 92 10.97 40.11 68.75
C PRO A 92 9.44 40.01 68.58
N ALA A 93 8.86 40.80 67.67
CA ALA A 93 7.44 40.73 67.30
C ALA A 93 7.07 39.48 66.48
N VAL A 94 8.05 38.78 65.88
CA VAL A 94 7.85 37.52 65.15
C VAL A 94 8.03 36.33 66.09
N ASP A 95 6.92 35.84 66.63
CA ASP A 95 6.89 34.64 67.47
C ASP A 95 6.77 33.38 66.59
N VAL A 96 7.91 32.80 66.20
CA VAL A 96 7.96 31.60 65.34
C VAL A 96 7.28 30.39 66.01
N ASP A 97 7.41 30.25 67.33
CA ASP A 97 6.81 29.15 68.10
C ASP A 97 5.27 29.26 68.12
N TYR A 98 4.72 30.47 68.24
CA TYR A 98 3.27 30.70 68.13
C TYR A 98 2.71 30.22 66.79
N TYR A 99 3.40 30.53 65.69
CA TYR A 99 2.96 30.10 64.37
C TYR A 99 3.10 28.59 64.18
N ARG A 100 4.22 28.00 64.62
CA ARG A 100 4.43 26.54 64.61
C ARG A 100 3.31 25.80 65.34
N ASP A 101 2.98 26.19 66.57
CA ASP A 101 1.89 25.62 67.36
C ASP A 101 0.51 25.79 66.69
N GLY A 102 0.33 26.89 65.95
CA GLY A 102 -0.88 27.15 65.17
C GLY A 102 -1.04 26.18 63.99
N PHE A 103 0.06 25.81 63.33
CA PHE A 103 0.07 24.86 62.22
C PHE A 103 -0.09 23.42 62.68
N ASP A 104 0.53 23.02 63.80
CA ASP A 104 0.38 21.67 64.37
C ASP A 104 -1.07 21.34 64.77
N ARG A 105 -1.90 22.36 64.97
CA ARG A 105 -3.33 22.25 65.34
C ARG A 105 -4.27 22.32 64.15
N TYR A 106 -3.75 22.40 62.93
CA TYR A 106 -4.54 22.46 61.71
C TYR A 106 -5.31 21.15 61.44
N TYR A 107 -6.59 21.29 61.13
CA TYR A 107 -7.42 20.22 60.57
C TYR A 107 -7.70 20.50 59.09
N PRO A 108 -7.66 19.47 58.20
CA PRO A 108 -7.86 19.64 56.76
C PRO A 108 -9.15 20.40 56.36
N ASP A 109 -10.19 20.36 57.19
CA ASP A 109 -11.48 21.01 56.93
C ASP A 109 -11.47 22.53 57.19
N GLU A 110 -10.37 23.10 57.70
CA GLU A 110 -10.24 24.53 58.04
C GLU A 110 -9.24 25.30 57.16
N ILE A 111 -9.07 24.91 55.90
CA ILE A 111 -8.01 25.43 55.02
C ILE A 111 -7.96 26.96 54.91
N ARG A 112 -9.12 27.63 55.01
CA ARG A 112 -9.21 29.09 54.96
C ARG A 112 -8.65 29.76 56.22
N ASN A 113 -8.78 29.12 57.38
CA ASN A 113 -8.18 29.60 58.62
C ASN A 113 -6.66 29.44 58.58
N ALA A 114 -6.18 28.29 58.08
CA ALA A 114 -4.75 28.08 57.85
C ALA A 114 -4.17 29.10 56.86
N ALA A 115 -4.84 29.35 55.74
CA ALA A 115 -4.42 30.36 54.79
C ALA A 115 -4.28 31.76 55.43
N GLY A 116 -5.20 32.13 56.33
CA GLY A 116 -5.10 33.35 57.12
C GLY A 116 -3.87 33.38 58.04
N LEU A 117 -3.59 32.27 58.74
CA LEU A 117 -2.43 32.14 59.62
C LEU A 117 -1.10 32.20 58.84
N ILE A 118 -1.03 31.52 57.69
CA ILE A 118 0.15 31.54 56.80
C ILE A 118 0.38 32.96 56.27
N TYR A 119 -0.68 33.65 55.83
CA TYR A 119 -0.58 35.02 55.36
C TYR A 119 -0.13 35.98 56.48
N GLU A 120 -0.69 35.86 57.68
CA GLU A 120 -0.26 36.66 58.84
C GLU A 120 1.22 36.44 59.14
N PHE A 121 1.67 35.18 59.13
CA PHE A 121 3.07 34.85 59.37
C PHE A 121 3.98 35.44 58.29
N ALA A 122 3.63 35.24 57.01
CA ALA A 122 4.37 35.81 55.88
C ALA A 122 4.45 37.34 55.96
N SER A 123 3.37 38.02 56.35
CA SER A 123 3.36 39.47 56.53
C SER A 123 4.29 39.92 57.66
N LYS A 124 4.28 39.24 58.82
CA LYS A 124 5.18 39.57 59.93
C LYS A 124 6.65 39.36 59.57
N LEU A 125 6.96 38.29 58.85
CA LEU A 125 8.32 38.06 58.34
C LEU A 125 8.75 39.17 57.39
N ASN A 126 7.86 39.59 56.50
CA ASN A 126 8.16 40.66 55.57
C ASN A 126 8.33 42.02 56.27
N ASP A 127 7.52 42.33 57.29
CA ASP A 127 7.70 43.51 58.15
C ASP A 127 9.06 43.46 58.89
N ALA A 128 9.53 42.27 59.25
CA ALA A 128 10.86 42.02 59.80
C ALA A 128 11.98 41.96 58.73
N SER A 129 11.73 42.45 57.52
CA SER A 129 12.70 42.50 56.41
C SER A 129 13.21 41.12 55.93
N THR A 130 12.46 40.05 56.20
CA THR A 130 12.71 38.71 55.67
C THR A 130 11.91 38.54 54.38
N ARG A 131 12.56 38.17 53.28
CA ARG A 131 11.87 37.99 52.00
C ARG A 131 11.10 36.68 52.04
N VAL A 132 9.80 36.75 51.78
CA VAL A 132 8.93 35.56 51.73
C VAL A 132 8.41 35.33 50.31
N THR A 133 8.69 34.15 49.78
CA THR A 133 8.29 33.69 48.44
C THR A 133 7.34 32.51 48.56
N ILE A 134 6.36 32.47 47.66
CA ILE A 134 5.40 31.39 47.50
C ILE A 134 5.73 30.73 46.16
N GLU A 135 5.97 29.42 46.19
CA GLU A 135 6.13 28.57 45.01
C GLU A 135 4.87 27.72 44.85
N ILE A 136 4.25 27.73 43.68
CA ILE A 136 3.03 27.00 43.35
C ILE A 136 3.29 26.13 42.13
N GLY A 137 3.17 24.83 42.28
CA GLY A 137 3.22 23.88 41.19
C GLY A 137 1.82 23.48 40.72
N LEU A 138 1.58 23.48 39.41
CA LEU A 138 0.34 23.04 38.77
C LEU A 138 0.56 21.79 37.91
N GLN A 139 -0.42 20.90 37.90
CA GLN A 139 -0.48 19.69 37.07
C GLN A 139 -1.19 19.99 35.75
N LYS A 140 -0.40 20.25 34.69
CA LYS A 140 -0.90 20.71 33.39
C LYS A 140 -1.92 19.75 32.78
N ARG A 141 -1.57 18.47 32.70
CA ARG A 141 -2.40 17.43 32.07
C ARG A 141 -3.75 17.26 32.76
N THR A 142 -3.79 17.28 34.09
CA THR A 142 -5.03 17.13 34.87
C THR A 142 -5.96 18.32 34.61
N ILE A 143 -5.43 19.54 34.70
CA ILE A 143 -6.21 20.76 34.45
C ILE A 143 -6.80 20.74 33.04
N ALA A 144 -5.97 20.43 32.04
CA ALA A 144 -6.35 20.47 30.64
C ALA A 144 -7.34 19.37 30.26
N SER A 145 -7.17 18.16 30.81
CA SER A 145 -8.09 17.03 30.57
C SER A 145 -9.47 17.30 31.17
N ASP A 146 -9.55 17.87 32.38
CA ASP A 146 -10.84 18.19 32.99
C ASP A 146 -11.53 19.35 32.27
N LEU A 147 -10.79 20.35 31.78
CA LEU A 147 -11.33 21.46 30.97
C LEU A 147 -11.94 20.99 29.66
N LEU A 148 -11.26 20.09 28.94
CA LEU A 148 -11.79 19.55 27.68
C LEU A 148 -12.83 18.47 27.91
N GLY A 149 -12.71 17.64 28.94
CA GLY A 149 -13.63 16.52 29.20
C GLY A 149 -15.07 16.96 29.49
N ASP A 150 -15.24 18.16 30.06
CA ASP A 150 -16.56 18.75 30.28
C ASP A 150 -17.19 19.31 28.98
N GLU A 151 -16.37 19.63 27.96
CA GLU A 151 -16.81 20.32 26.75
C GLU A 151 -16.78 19.47 25.47
N LEU A 152 -15.79 18.60 25.30
CA LEU A 152 -15.61 17.74 24.14
C LEU A 152 -15.84 16.29 24.57
N THR A 153 -17.07 15.80 24.38
CA THR A 153 -17.31 14.35 24.31
C THR A 153 -16.92 13.88 22.92
N SER A 154 -15.62 13.67 22.68
CA SER A 154 -15.11 13.23 21.37
C SER A 154 -15.13 11.71 21.23
N ASP A 155 -15.45 11.22 20.02
CA ASP A 155 -15.29 9.81 19.61
C ASP A 155 -13.80 9.44 19.35
N PHE A 156 -12.90 10.40 19.48
CA PHE A 156 -11.45 10.28 19.26
C PHE A 156 -10.66 10.76 20.47
N ASP A 157 -9.42 10.27 20.59
CA ASP A 157 -8.53 10.60 21.69
C ASP A 157 -7.93 12.00 21.51
N LEU A 158 -8.01 12.81 22.56
CA LEU A 158 -7.43 14.15 22.63
C LEU A 158 -6.12 14.12 23.42
N ASN A 159 -5.13 14.90 22.99
CA ASN A 159 -3.92 15.21 23.74
C ASN A 159 -3.95 16.67 24.21
N PRO A 160 -4.55 16.96 25.37
CA PRO A 160 -4.60 18.31 25.92
C PRO A 160 -3.24 18.78 26.45
N LEU A 161 -2.75 19.89 25.91
CA LEU A 161 -1.45 20.48 26.23
C LEU A 161 -1.65 21.88 26.80
N LEU A 162 -1.32 22.09 28.07
CA LEU A 162 -1.49 23.37 28.76
C LEU A 162 -0.18 24.14 28.87
N TRP A 163 -0.25 25.42 28.53
CA TRP A 163 0.85 26.37 28.61
C TRP A 163 0.40 27.68 29.27
N TRP A 164 1.36 28.44 29.78
CA TRP A 164 1.11 29.73 30.39
C TRP A 164 0.71 30.75 29.33
N THR A 165 1.60 31.01 28.37
CA THR A 165 1.35 31.82 27.16
C THR A 165 1.87 31.11 25.91
N PRO A 166 1.45 31.56 24.71
CA PRO A 166 2.04 31.08 23.47
C PRO A 166 3.56 31.28 23.40
N SER A 167 4.08 32.39 23.95
CA SER A 167 5.52 32.67 23.95
C SER A 167 6.31 31.61 24.71
N ASP A 168 5.82 31.15 25.87
CA ASP A 168 6.48 30.11 26.66
C ASP A 168 6.50 28.77 25.90
N PHE A 169 5.40 28.44 25.22
CA PHE A 169 5.32 27.26 24.36
C PHE A 169 6.32 27.29 23.20
N PHE A 170 6.46 28.43 22.51
CA PHE A 170 7.40 28.53 21.39
C PHE A 170 8.86 28.55 21.85
N GLU A 171 9.17 29.16 23.00
CA GLU A 171 10.50 29.07 23.61
C GLU A 171 10.85 27.63 23.97
N TRP A 172 9.87 26.87 24.48
CA TRP A 172 10.03 25.44 24.70
C TRP A 172 10.30 24.68 23.40
N ILE A 173 9.54 24.92 22.32
CA ILE A 173 9.81 24.30 21.01
C ILE A 173 11.24 24.63 20.53
N GLY A 174 11.65 25.89 20.61
CA GLY A 174 12.96 26.34 20.13
C GLY A 174 14.15 25.86 20.97
N SER A 175 13.91 25.41 22.20
CA SER A 175 14.96 24.88 23.09
C SER A 175 15.13 23.35 23.00
N HIS A 176 14.23 22.65 22.30
CA HIS A 176 14.26 21.21 22.12
C HIS A 176 14.57 20.83 20.68
N SER A 177 15.07 19.61 20.48
CA SER A 177 15.32 19.12 19.13
C SER A 177 14.00 18.79 18.41
N PRO A 178 13.90 18.95 17.08
CA PRO A 178 12.62 18.85 16.37
C PRO A 178 11.97 17.46 16.48
N HIS A 179 12.76 16.40 16.65
CA HIS A 179 12.21 15.05 16.82
C HIS A 179 11.69 14.80 18.24
N GLU A 180 12.28 15.43 19.27
CA GLU A 180 11.75 15.40 20.64
C GLU A 180 10.42 16.13 20.69
N VAL A 181 10.36 17.33 20.09
CA VAL A 181 9.12 18.10 19.96
C VAL A 181 8.05 17.31 19.20
N ALA A 182 8.42 16.68 18.08
CA ALA A 182 7.50 15.83 17.33
C ALA A 182 6.96 14.66 18.17
N ALA A 183 7.82 14.01 18.96
CA ALA A 183 7.44 12.87 19.79
C ALA A 183 6.57 13.24 20.98
N GLU A 184 6.79 14.40 21.60
CA GLU A 184 6.08 14.79 22.81
C GLU A 184 4.77 15.55 22.54
N LEU A 185 4.66 16.25 21.40
CA LEU A 185 3.46 17.04 21.07
C LEU A 185 2.52 16.35 20.08
N PHE A 186 3.04 15.55 19.14
CA PHE A 186 2.27 15.04 18.00
C PHE A 186 2.23 13.52 18.00
N GLU A 187 1.27 12.99 18.74
CA GLU A 187 1.03 11.56 18.85
C GLU A 187 0.08 11.09 17.74
N TYR A 188 0.44 9.98 17.06
CA TYR A 188 -0.36 9.44 15.95
C TYR A 188 -1.81 9.09 16.34
N GLU A 189 -2.03 8.64 17.57
CA GLU A 189 -3.32 8.14 18.03
C GLU A 189 -4.16 9.21 18.75
N SER A 190 -3.61 10.41 18.98
CA SER A 190 -4.31 11.45 19.74
C SER A 190 -4.11 12.84 19.15
N PHE A 191 -5.21 13.58 19.02
CA PHE A 191 -5.22 14.90 18.42
C PHE A 191 -4.75 15.98 19.43
N PRO A 192 -3.66 16.73 19.16
CA PRO A 192 -3.18 17.75 20.08
C PRO A 192 -4.16 18.94 20.18
N VAL A 193 -4.40 19.41 21.40
CA VAL A 193 -5.19 20.62 21.68
C VAL A 193 -4.39 21.51 22.62
N PHE A 194 -3.95 22.66 22.12
CA PHE A 194 -3.15 23.62 22.87
C PHE A 194 -4.03 24.60 23.63
N LEU A 195 -3.97 24.54 24.95
CA LEU A 195 -4.66 25.45 25.84
C LEU A 195 -3.65 26.40 26.48
N PHE A 196 -3.99 27.69 26.49
CA PHE A 196 -3.15 28.71 27.12
C PHE A 196 -3.89 29.38 28.27
N LEU A 197 -3.23 29.54 29.41
CA LEU A 197 -3.81 30.25 30.56
C LEU A 197 -4.00 31.75 30.24
N GLN A 198 -3.17 32.31 29.36
CA GLN A 198 -3.26 33.69 28.90
C GLN A 198 -2.97 33.85 27.39
N ASN A 199 -3.63 34.84 26.76
CA ASN A 199 -3.28 35.41 25.46
C ASN A 199 -3.16 34.40 24.30
N ALA A 200 -4.02 33.39 24.22
CA ALA A 200 -4.02 32.50 23.06
C ALA A 200 -4.49 33.23 21.79
N PRO A 201 -3.95 32.88 20.61
CA PRO A 201 -4.67 33.10 19.36
C PRO A 201 -5.91 32.20 19.33
N ASP A 202 -7.05 32.72 18.84
CA ASP A 202 -8.26 31.91 18.62
C ASP A 202 -8.15 31.23 17.25
N GLU A 203 -7.43 30.12 17.19
CA GLU A 203 -7.16 29.37 15.95
C GLU A 203 -7.52 27.88 16.10
N ILE A 204 -8.08 27.29 15.05
CA ILE A 204 -8.59 25.90 15.08
C ILE A 204 -7.81 25.01 14.11
N PHE A 205 -7.31 25.61 13.02
CA PHE A 205 -6.58 24.90 11.98
C PHE A 205 -5.17 25.46 11.84
N PRO A 206 -4.14 24.60 11.72
CA PRO A 206 -4.17 23.13 11.64
C PRO A 206 -4.15 22.41 12.99
N VAL A 207 -4.00 23.14 14.10
CA VAL A 207 -4.15 22.60 15.45
C VAL A 207 -4.94 23.58 16.32
N PRO A 208 -5.86 23.12 17.19
CA PRO A 208 -6.66 24.01 18.03
C PRO A 208 -5.79 24.67 19.10
N MET A 209 -5.72 26.00 19.06
CA MET A 209 -5.09 26.86 20.03
C MET A 209 -6.16 27.72 20.67
N TRP A 210 -6.29 27.67 21.99
CA TRP A 210 -7.37 28.40 22.67
C TRP A 210 -6.99 28.90 24.05
N THR A 211 -7.63 29.98 24.49
CA THR A 211 -7.48 30.43 25.87
C THR A 211 -8.28 29.50 26.78
N ALA A 212 -7.65 28.90 27.79
CA ALA A 212 -8.25 27.92 28.68
C ALA A 212 -9.53 28.45 29.37
N SER A 213 -9.62 29.76 29.64
CA SER A 213 -10.79 30.39 30.25
C SER A 213 -11.99 30.59 29.31
N SER A 214 -11.82 30.35 28.00
CA SER A 214 -12.85 30.44 26.96
C SER A 214 -13.09 29.10 26.25
N VAL A 215 -12.61 27.98 26.80
CA VAL A 215 -12.72 26.65 26.18
C VAL A 215 -14.18 26.25 25.84
N GLU A 216 -15.14 26.73 26.63
CA GLU A 216 -16.59 26.53 26.44
C GLU A 216 -17.12 27.10 25.10
N THR A 217 -16.38 28.04 24.48
CA THR A 217 -16.74 28.64 23.19
C THR A 217 -16.09 27.96 22.00
N LEU A 218 -15.37 26.85 22.21
CA LEU A 218 -14.75 26.10 21.12
C LEU A 218 -15.81 25.60 20.13
N PRO A 219 -15.65 25.83 18.82
CA PRO A 219 -16.55 25.30 17.81
C PRO A 219 -16.28 23.80 17.61
N LYS A 220 -17.05 22.97 18.32
CA LYS A 220 -16.86 21.50 18.37
C LYS A 220 -16.80 20.86 16.98
N GLU A 221 -17.71 21.21 16.08
CA GLU A 221 -17.74 20.67 14.71
C GLU A 221 -16.45 20.96 13.93
N GLU A 222 -15.85 22.14 14.09
CA GLU A 222 -14.60 22.51 13.41
C GLU A 222 -13.39 21.79 14.04
N VAL A 223 -13.42 21.53 15.35
CA VAL A 223 -12.40 20.73 16.05
C VAL A 223 -12.44 19.27 15.60
N GLU A 224 -13.63 18.69 15.39
CA GLU A 224 -13.81 17.35 14.85
C GLU A 224 -13.28 17.25 13.41
N GLU A 225 -13.60 18.22 12.55
CA GLU A 225 -13.08 18.26 11.18
C GLU A 225 -11.55 18.40 11.15
N ALA A 226 -10.98 19.24 12.01
CA ALA A 226 -9.53 19.38 12.14
C ALA A 226 -8.86 18.08 12.63
N ALA A 227 -9.50 17.35 13.54
CA ALA A 227 -9.00 16.06 14.01
C ALA A 227 -8.99 15.01 12.88
N ASP A 228 -10.05 14.93 12.08
CA ASP A 228 -10.10 14.04 10.92
C ASP A 228 -8.96 14.35 9.93
N GLN A 229 -8.76 15.64 9.62
CA GLN A 229 -7.67 16.08 8.73
C GLN A 229 -6.28 15.80 9.30
N TYR A 230 -6.11 15.94 10.62
CA TYR A 230 -4.89 15.59 11.33
C TYR A 230 -4.56 14.11 11.17
N PHE A 231 -5.51 13.22 11.50
CA PHE A 231 -5.29 11.77 11.42
C PHE A 231 -5.02 11.31 9.98
N ASP A 232 -5.72 11.88 8.99
CA ASP A 232 -5.47 11.61 7.58
C ASP A 232 -4.05 12.03 7.14
N SER A 233 -3.60 13.21 7.59
CA SER A 233 -2.26 13.74 7.29
C SER A 233 -1.17 12.88 7.94
N MET A 234 -1.31 12.56 9.22
CA MET A 234 -0.36 11.71 9.96
C MET A 234 -0.27 10.28 9.36
N SER A 235 -1.42 9.73 8.93
CA SER A 235 -1.50 8.45 8.23
C SER A 235 -0.77 8.46 6.89
N ALA A 236 -0.87 9.55 6.12
CA ALA A 236 -0.13 9.71 4.87
C ALA A 236 1.39 9.70 5.11
N SER A 237 1.90 10.53 6.02
CA SER A 237 3.34 10.58 6.33
C SER A 237 3.90 9.23 6.77
N ARG A 238 3.14 8.48 7.58
CA ARG A 238 3.55 7.14 8.05
C ARG A 238 3.54 6.09 6.94
N LYS A 239 2.60 6.18 6.01
CA LYS A 239 2.44 5.20 4.93
C LYS A 239 3.53 5.33 3.87
N PHE A 240 3.94 6.55 3.56
CA PHE A 240 4.81 6.85 2.41
C PHE A 240 6.26 7.14 2.79
N THR A 241 6.53 7.53 4.04
CA THR A 241 7.89 7.74 4.57
C THR A 241 8.18 6.75 5.68
N HIS A 242 9.36 6.11 5.64
CA HIS A 242 9.78 5.20 6.70
C HIS A 242 10.56 5.91 7.81
N TRP A 243 9.89 6.22 8.91
CA TRP A 243 10.50 6.80 10.11
C TRP A 243 11.11 5.67 10.96
N ARG A 244 12.44 5.70 11.14
CA ARG A 244 13.18 4.63 11.84
C ARG A 244 13.29 4.88 13.34
N GLY A 245 13.35 3.78 14.09
CA GLY A 245 13.50 3.80 15.54
C GLY A 245 12.25 4.40 16.22
N ASP A 246 12.47 5.31 17.15
CA ASP A 246 11.43 5.97 17.95
C ASP A 246 11.03 7.35 17.39
N LEU A 247 11.35 7.62 16.10
CA LEU A 247 11.01 8.89 15.46
C LEU A 247 9.51 8.98 15.15
N SER A 248 8.89 10.07 15.57
CA SER A 248 7.48 10.35 15.27
C SER A 248 7.30 10.94 13.87
N PRO A 249 6.43 10.34 13.02
CA PRO A 249 6.05 10.94 11.75
C PRO A 249 5.20 12.18 11.99
N ILE A 250 5.49 13.26 11.28
CA ILE A 250 4.66 14.47 11.32
C ILE A 250 4.52 15.07 9.92
N HIS A 251 3.27 15.34 9.53
CA HIS A 251 2.98 15.90 8.22
C HIS A 251 3.15 17.43 8.23
N PRO A 252 3.71 18.06 7.17
CA PRO A 252 3.90 19.50 7.10
C PRO A 252 2.63 20.33 7.35
N SER A 253 1.48 19.89 6.84
CA SER A 253 0.20 20.59 7.04
C SER A 253 -0.17 20.79 8.51
N VAL A 254 0.26 19.89 9.40
CA VAL A 254 0.00 19.97 10.85
C VAL A 254 0.84 21.07 11.50
N VAL A 255 2.09 21.23 11.05
CA VAL A 255 3.04 22.19 11.62
C VAL A 255 2.93 23.56 10.95
N GLU A 256 2.42 23.62 9.70
CA GLU A 256 2.40 24.83 8.88
C GLU A 256 1.72 26.00 9.59
N GLY A 257 0.55 25.83 10.19
CA GLY A 257 -0.10 26.94 10.91
C GLY A 257 0.59 27.29 12.22
N LEU A 258 1.23 26.35 12.92
CA LEU A 258 2.12 26.73 14.03
C LEU A 258 3.27 27.58 13.53
N TRP A 259 3.78 27.34 12.33
CA TRP A 259 4.85 28.14 11.76
C TRP A 259 4.36 29.51 11.26
N GLU A 260 3.15 29.59 10.67
CA GLU A 260 2.57 30.84 10.16
C GLU A 260 2.08 31.79 11.26
N THR A 261 1.49 31.25 12.33
CA THR A 261 0.89 32.02 13.43
C THR A 261 1.94 32.55 14.41
N CYS A 262 3.12 31.93 14.46
CA CYS A 262 4.04 32.08 15.58
C CYS A 262 5.37 32.72 15.19
N ASP A 263 6.29 32.85 16.17
CA ASP A 263 7.67 33.27 15.88
C ASP A 263 8.36 32.19 15.02
N ASN A 264 8.33 32.44 13.70
CA ASN A 264 8.80 31.53 12.67
C ASN A 264 10.18 30.95 13.02
N GLU A 265 11.08 31.68 13.69
CA GLU A 265 12.44 31.20 13.99
C GLU A 265 12.44 29.98 14.92
N GLN A 266 11.60 29.96 15.96
CA GLN A 266 11.58 28.88 16.95
C GLN A 266 10.94 27.59 16.40
N VAL A 267 9.93 27.73 15.53
CA VAL A 267 9.20 26.58 14.94
C VAL A 267 9.86 26.07 13.65
N SER A 268 10.74 26.87 13.04
CA SER A 268 11.41 26.56 11.77
C SER A 268 12.08 25.19 11.71
N PRO A 269 12.85 24.74 12.72
CA PRO A 269 13.47 23.41 12.70
C PRO A 269 12.44 22.27 12.68
N LEU A 270 11.33 22.41 13.41
CA LEU A 270 10.23 21.42 13.41
C LEU A 270 9.53 21.39 12.05
N TYR A 271 9.29 22.55 11.45
CA TYR A 271 8.66 22.60 10.13
C TYR A 271 9.57 22.02 9.04
N ALA A 272 10.87 22.33 9.07
CA ALA A 272 11.85 21.72 8.17
C ALA A 272 11.98 20.20 8.36
N TYR A 273 11.93 19.71 9.60
CA TYR A 273 11.86 18.27 9.91
C TYR A 273 10.67 17.61 9.20
N SER A 274 9.49 18.22 9.29
CA SER A 274 8.28 17.69 8.63
C SER A 274 8.40 17.71 7.10
N LEU A 275 8.88 18.82 6.52
CA LEU A 275 8.99 19.02 5.07
C LEU A 275 9.98 18.04 4.44
N LEU A 276 11.19 17.96 5.00
CA LEU A 276 12.21 17.04 4.50
C LEU A 276 11.85 15.58 4.78
N GLY A 277 11.12 15.33 5.87
CA GLY A 277 10.60 14.01 6.20
C GLY A 277 9.72 13.48 5.07
N VAL A 278 8.67 14.20 4.70
CA VAL A 278 7.73 13.80 3.64
C VAL A 278 8.38 13.74 2.25
N LEU A 279 9.38 14.58 1.97
CA LEU A 279 10.14 14.53 0.72
C LEU A 279 11.10 13.33 0.65
N SER A 280 11.44 12.72 1.78
CA SER A 280 12.38 11.60 1.86
C SER A 280 11.68 10.23 1.80
N ALA A 281 12.43 9.17 1.49
CA ALA A 281 11.94 7.79 1.58
C ALA A 281 12.01 7.27 3.01
N ALA A 282 13.00 7.71 3.78
CA ALA A 282 13.16 7.34 5.17
C ALA A 282 13.84 8.45 5.99
N VAL A 283 13.50 8.51 7.27
CA VAL A 283 14.14 9.40 8.23
C VAL A 283 14.78 8.57 9.32
N ASP A 284 16.03 8.89 9.65
CA ASP A 284 16.82 8.22 10.68
C ASP A 284 17.51 9.27 11.58
N ARG A 285 17.92 8.86 12.77
CA ARG A 285 18.62 9.72 13.73
C ARG A 285 20.04 9.23 13.92
N ASP A 286 21.01 10.13 13.74
CA ASP A 286 22.42 9.89 14.06
C ASP A 286 22.90 10.93 15.07
N GLY A 287 22.79 10.59 16.36
CA GLY A 287 23.11 11.49 17.47
C GLY A 287 22.17 12.70 17.53
N GLN A 288 22.73 13.88 17.29
CA GLN A 288 21.99 15.16 17.26
C GLN A 288 21.52 15.55 15.85
N THR A 289 22.03 14.87 14.81
CA THR A 289 21.68 15.18 13.41
C THR A 289 20.58 14.27 12.88
N MET A 290 19.73 14.83 12.03
CA MET A 290 18.73 14.08 11.28
C MET A 290 19.31 13.60 9.97
N GLN A 291 19.10 12.32 9.65
CA GLN A 291 19.48 11.74 8.37
C GLN A 291 18.23 11.51 7.52
N PHE A 292 18.21 12.11 6.33
CA PHE A 292 17.12 11.93 5.36
C PHE A 292 17.61 11.04 4.23
N LEU A 293 16.87 9.97 3.92
CA LEU A 293 17.23 8.98 2.92
C LEU A 293 16.37 9.19 1.67
N PHE A 294 16.98 9.38 0.51
CA PHE A 294 16.27 9.47 -0.78
C PHE A 294 16.49 8.17 -1.55
N SER A 295 15.41 7.50 -1.97
CA SER A 295 15.47 6.19 -2.65
C SER A 295 15.75 6.32 -4.15
N SER A 296 16.81 7.04 -4.49
CA SER A 296 17.27 7.27 -5.86
C SER A 296 18.58 6.52 -6.12
N GLU A 297 18.81 6.10 -7.37
CA GLU A 297 20.14 5.69 -7.82
C GLU A 297 20.86 6.89 -8.43
N PRO A 298 22.03 7.29 -7.90
CA PRO A 298 22.75 6.64 -6.80
C PRO A 298 22.24 7.15 -5.42
N GLU A 299 22.46 6.36 -4.35
CA GLU A 299 21.92 6.68 -3.00
C GLU A 299 22.38 8.04 -2.45
N PHE A 300 21.44 8.84 -1.95
CA PHE A 300 21.70 10.15 -1.35
C PHE A 300 21.09 10.24 0.05
N ASN A 301 21.96 10.33 1.06
CA ASN A 301 21.59 10.17 2.47
C ASN A 301 22.15 11.33 3.33
N PRO A 302 21.76 12.60 3.04
CA PRO A 302 22.30 13.76 3.74
C PRO A 302 22.01 13.72 5.24
N ARG A 303 22.91 14.37 6.00
CA ARG A 303 22.80 14.55 7.44
C ARG A 303 22.78 16.04 7.72
N ILE A 304 21.82 16.49 8.51
CA ILE A 304 21.61 17.92 8.77
C ILE A 304 21.36 18.12 10.27
N ASP A 305 22.00 19.13 10.84
CA ASP A 305 21.52 19.76 12.07
C ASP A 305 20.47 20.81 11.68
N LEU A 306 19.19 20.49 11.89
CA LEU A 306 18.09 21.35 11.45
C LEU A 306 18.08 22.71 12.17
N SER A 307 18.57 22.77 13.40
CA SER A 307 18.60 24.02 14.17
C SER A 307 19.62 24.99 13.59
N GLU A 308 20.84 24.51 13.30
CA GLU A 308 21.87 25.32 12.64
C GLU A 308 21.45 25.68 11.19
N GLN A 309 20.95 24.69 10.44
CA GLN A 309 20.64 24.88 9.04
C GLN A 309 19.44 25.81 8.80
N CYS A 310 18.40 25.75 9.63
CA CYS A 310 17.27 26.67 9.53
C CYS A 310 17.69 28.12 9.80
N ALA A 311 18.66 28.35 10.69
CA ALA A 311 19.21 29.68 10.92
C ALA A 311 19.94 30.22 9.68
N GLU A 312 20.65 29.37 8.95
CA GLU A 312 21.30 29.75 7.68
C GLU A 312 20.32 29.99 6.54
N TRP A 313 19.34 29.10 6.37
CA TRP A 313 18.28 29.24 5.38
C TRP A 313 17.43 30.48 5.62
N GLY A 314 17.22 30.81 6.88
CA GLY A 314 16.26 31.82 7.32
C GLY A 314 14.86 31.53 6.80
N ARG A 315 13.97 32.51 6.99
CA ARG A 315 12.56 32.37 6.57
C ARG A 315 12.40 32.11 5.08
N ASN A 316 13.19 32.79 4.24
CA ASN A 316 13.08 32.66 2.79
C ASN A 316 13.45 31.26 2.31
N GLY A 317 14.48 30.63 2.89
CA GLY A 317 14.85 29.28 2.50
C GLY A 317 13.79 28.25 2.88
N ILE A 318 13.17 28.40 4.05
CA ILE A 318 12.09 27.52 4.50
C ILE A 318 10.82 27.71 3.66
N CYS A 319 10.44 28.96 3.34
CA CYS A 319 9.36 29.24 2.38
C CYS A 319 9.62 28.54 1.05
N ALA A 320 10.85 28.58 0.56
CA ALA A 320 11.20 27.93 -0.69
C ALA A 320 10.95 26.41 -0.61
N ILE A 321 11.41 25.75 0.46
CA ILE A 321 11.19 24.29 0.67
C ILE A 321 9.69 23.99 0.79
N ARG A 322 8.90 24.85 1.46
CA ARG A 322 7.44 24.73 1.47
C ARG A 322 6.85 24.82 0.07
N ASP A 323 7.30 25.76 -0.76
CA ASP A 323 6.81 25.92 -2.13
C ASP A 323 7.16 24.70 -3.01
N LEU A 324 8.24 23.98 -2.69
CA LEU A 324 8.55 22.67 -3.27
C LEU A 324 7.55 21.61 -2.79
N HIS A 325 7.30 21.51 -1.48
CA HIS A 325 6.32 20.59 -0.90
C HIS A 325 4.91 20.80 -1.46
N GLN A 326 4.43 22.03 -1.59
CA GLN A 326 3.11 22.32 -2.18
C GLN A 326 2.99 21.86 -3.64
N SER A 327 4.10 21.81 -4.38
CA SER A 327 4.13 21.26 -5.75
C SER A 327 4.08 19.72 -5.75
N PHE A 328 4.54 19.10 -4.67
CA PHE A 328 4.57 17.66 -4.44
C PHE A 328 3.25 17.11 -3.86
N GLU A 329 2.61 17.85 -2.96
CA GLU A 329 1.46 17.46 -2.14
C GLU A 329 0.30 16.84 -2.96
N ALA A 330 0.01 17.40 -4.14
CA ALA A 330 -1.05 16.90 -5.01
C ALA A 330 -0.84 15.45 -5.50
N GLU A 331 0.41 14.99 -5.53
CA GLU A 331 0.80 13.67 -6.04
C GLU A 331 1.53 12.80 -5.02
N GLU A 332 1.69 13.26 -3.77
CA GLU A 332 2.40 12.59 -2.67
C GLU A 332 1.99 11.12 -2.52
N LYS A 333 0.69 10.82 -2.69
CA LYS A 333 0.11 9.49 -2.49
C LYS A 333 0.48 8.48 -3.58
N LYS A 334 1.24 8.87 -4.61
CA LYS A 334 1.60 8.06 -5.76
C LYS A 334 3.10 7.76 -5.78
N ASP A 335 3.48 6.51 -5.52
CA ASP A 335 4.88 6.09 -5.35
C ASP A 335 5.81 6.51 -6.51
N ALA A 336 5.38 6.32 -7.76
CA ALA A 336 6.19 6.67 -8.93
C ALA A 336 6.52 8.17 -9.02
N PHE A 337 5.60 9.05 -8.61
CA PHE A 337 5.85 10.49 -8.62
C PHE A 337 6.82 10.88 -7.50
N ARG A 338 6.69 10.25 -6.32
CA ARG A 338 7.63 10.44 -5.21
C ARG A 338 9.05 10.03 -5.61
N ASP A 339 9.22 8.90 -6.29
CA ASP A 339 10.55 8.44 -6.74
C ASP A 339 11.21 9.45 -7.70
N LEU A 340 10.44 10.02 -8.63
CA LEU A 340 10.92 11.06 -9.55
C LEU A 340 11.30 12.35 -8.82
N TRP A 341 10.51 12.78 -7.82
CA TRP A 341 10.84 13.94 -6.99
C TRP A 341 12.13 13.71 -6.19
N GLN A 342 12.29 12.53 -5.60
CA GLN A 342 13.50 12.18 -4.85
C GLN A 342 14.73 12.10 -5.76
N LEU A 343 14.57 11.62 -7.00
CA LEU A 343 15.61 11.63 -8.02
C LEU A 343 16.00 13.06 -8.40
N ALA A 344 15.04 13.95 -8.64
CA ALA A 344 15.29 15.37 -8.97
C ALA A 344 16.04 16.08 -7.83
N ILE A 345 15.60 15.90 -6.58
CA ILE A 345 16.30 16.43 -5.39
C ILE A 345 17.72 15.87 -5.34
N THR A 346 17.88 14.57 -5.58
CA THR A 346 19.19 13.92 -5.58
C THR A 346 20.09 14.49 -6.67
N GLU A 347 19.61 14.65 -7.92
CA GLU A 347 20.42 15.15 -9.02
C GLU A 347 21.03 16.53 -8.75
N HIS A 348 20.27 17.43 -8.11
CA HIS A 348 20.69 18.81 -7.87
C HIS A 348 21.41 19.03 -6.54
N CYS A 349 21.13 18.21 -5.53
CA CYS A 349 21.77 18.32 -4.22
C CYS A 349 22.99 17.39 -4.06
N ARG A 350 23.06 16.28 -4.81
CA ARG A 350 24.14 15.30 -4.67
C ARG A 350 25.40 15.75 -5.42
N GLY A 351 26.53 15.77 -4.71
CA GLY A 351 27.85 16.03 -5.31
C GLY A 351 28.30 17.48 -5.21
N THR A 352 27.50 18.34 -4.59
CA THR A 352 27.90 19.68 -4.15
C THR A 352 28.51 19.60 -2.76
N GLU A 353 29.39 20.55 -2.42
CA GLU A 353 30.03 20.58 -1.09
C GLU A 353 29.02 20.80 0.06
N ARG A 354 27.86 21.40 -0.25
CA ARG A 354 26.77 21.71 0.70
C ARG A 354 25.64 20.67 0.70
N GLY A 355 25.59 19.75 -0.25
CA GLY A 355 24.60 18.68 -0.25
C GLY A 355 23.15 19.18 -0.29
N ILE A 356 22.33 18.72 0.66
CA ILE A 356 20.91 19.11 0.82
C ILE A 356 20.75 20.54 1.36
N GLU A 357 21.80 21.14 1.94
CA GLU A 357 21.76 22.49 2.51
C GLU A 357 21.53 23.56 1.43
N MET A 358 21.82 23.25 0.17
CA MET A 358 21.54 24.16 -0.96
C MET A 358 20.14 23.98 -1.53
N LEU A 359 19.32 23.06 -1.01
CA LEU A 359 17.98 22.77 -1.55
C LEU A 359 17.17 24.05 -1.83
N PRO A 360 17.11 25.07 -0.93
CA PRO A 360 16.40 26.31 -1.21
C PRO A 360 16.89 27.10 -2.43
N GLU A 361 18.16 26.97 -2.80
CA GLU A 361 18.78 27.70 -3.91
C GLU A 361 18.50 27.03 -5.27
N VAL A 362 18.16 25.73 -5.26
CA VAL A 362 17.98 24.90 -6.48
C VAL A 362 16.54 24.43 -6.68
N ILE A 363 15.56 24.99 -5.99
CA ILE A 363 14.16 24.52 -6.05
C ILE A 363 13.56 24.61 -7.44
N GLU A 364 13.81 25.70 -8.15
CA GLU A 364 13.31 25.84 -9.52
C GLU A 364 13.97 24.84 -10.47
N ASP A 365 15.24 24.53 -10.26
CA ASP A 365 15.95 23.49 -11.02
C ASP A 365 15.39 22.10 -10.69
N VAL A 366 15.13 21.80 -9.42
CA VAL A 366 14.49 20.54 -8.97
C VAL A 366 13.08 20.40 -9.56
N LYS A 367 12.28 21.48 -9.56
CA LYS A 367 10.94 21.48 -10.17
C LYS A 367 11.02 21.26 -11.69
N SER A 368 11.98 21.89 -12.37
CA SER A 368 12.20 21.70 -13.81
C SER A 368 12.66 20.28 -14.11
N SER A 369 13.65 19.76 -13.38
CA SER A 369 14.12 18.38 -13.52
C SER A 369 13.01 17.37 -13.23
N TYR A 370 12.17 17.60 -12.21
CA TYR A 370 10.98 16.77 -11.99
C TYR A 370 10.03 16.78 -13.19
N GLN A 371 9.75 17.94 -13.78
CA GLN A 371 8.91 18.03 -14.98
C GLN A 371 9.55 17.31 -16.17
N ASP A 372 10.85 17.48 -16.36
CA ASP A 372 11.60 16.81 -17.43
C ASP A 372 11.69 15.30 -17.21
N LEU A 373 11.84 14.85 -15.96
CA LEU A 373 11.82 13.44 -15.55
C LEU A 373 10.41 12.86 -15.63
N GLN A 374 9.38 13.64 -15.35
CA GLN A 374 7.99 13.24 -15.55
C GLN A 374 7.69 13.10 -17.04
N VAL A 375 8.13 14.05 -17.87
CA VAL A 375 8.03 13.98 -19.34
C VAL A 375 8.86 12.83 -19.86
N SER A 376 10.10 12.63 -19.39
CA SER A 376 10.99 11.54 -19.80
C SER A 376 10.49 10.19 -19.31
N ALA A 377 9.95 10.07 -18.10
CA ALA A 377 9.31 8.86 -17.64
C ALA A 377 8.03 8.61 -18.42
N VAL A 378 7.27 9.65 -18.78
CA VAL A 378 6.11 9.52 -19.67
C VAL A 378 6.54 9.15 -21.08
N GLU A 379 7.61 9.72 -21.63
CA GLU A 379 8.17 9.49 -22.97
C GLU A 379 8.83 8.12 -23.05
N GLU A 380 9.65 7.72 -22.09
CA GLU A 380 10.22 6.37 -21.95
C GLU A 380 9.10 5.37 -21.67
N ASN A 381 8.09 5.71 -20.87
CA ASN A 381 6.91 4.86 -20.74
C ASN A 381 6.09 4.85 -22.03
N PHE A 382 6.06 5.90 -22.85
CA PHE A 382 5.37 5.98 -24.14
C PHE A 382 6.17 5.35 -25.27
N GLU A 383 7.49 5.37 -25.23
CA GLU A 383 8.44 4.74 -26.16
C GLU A 383 8.54 3.27 -25.80
N ALA A 384 8.58 2.90 -24.53
CA ALA A 384 8.38 1.52 -24.08
C ALA A 384 6.93 1.06 -24.33
N LEU A 385 5.90 1.89 -24.12
CA LEU A 385 4.52 1.55 -24.49
C LEU A 385 4.33 1.51 -26.00
N SER A 386 5.03 2.32 -26.79
CA SER A 386 4.98 2.39 -28.25
C SER A 386 5.78 1.27 -28.88
N ASP A 387 6.95 0.92 -28.35
CA ASP A 387 7.73 -0.26 -28.71
C ASP A 387 6.96 -1.52 -28.31
N VAL A 388 6.34 -1.54 -27.12
CA VAL A 388 5.43 -2.63 -26.73
C VAL A 388 4.13 -2.58 -27.52
N LEU A 389 3.61 -1.42 -27.94
CA LEU A 389 2.39 -1.31 -28.77
C LEU A 389 2.66 -1.75 -30.19
N GLU A 390 3.81 -1.35 -30.75
CA GLU A 390 4.27 -1.62 -32.10
C GLU A 390 4.72 -3.07 -32.18
N ASP A 391 5.41 -3.60 -31.16
CA ASP A 391 5.65 -5.03 -31.00
C ASP A 391 4.34 -5.78 -30.79
N THR A 392 3.40 -5.30 -29.97
CA THR A 392 2.10 -5.96 -29.77
C THR A 392 1.24 -5.88 -31.03
N GLN A 393 1.31 -4.82 -31.83
CA GLN A 393 0.58 -4.67 -33.09
C GLN A 393 1.23 -5.47 -34.22
N THR A 394 2.56 -5.51 -34.29
CA THR A 394 3.34 -6.31 -35.25
C THR A 394 3.22 -7.79 -34.92
N LEU A 395 3.23 -8.15 -33.63
CA LEU A 395 3.02 -9.48 -33.13
C LEU A 395 1.54 -9.87 -33.26
N MET A 396 0.57 -8.98 -33.02
CA MET A 396 -0.85 -9.26 -33.31
C MET A 396 -1.12 -9.42 -34.81
N ALA A 397 -0.49 -8.62 -35.66
CA ALA A 397 -0.55 -8.78 -37.11
C ALA A 397 0.08 -10.10 -37.54
N GLY A 398 1.26 -10.45 -36.98
CA GLY A 398 1.95 -11.72 -37.23
C GLY A 398 1.20 -12.94 -36.67
N LEU A 399 0.58 -12.84 -35.50
CA LEU A 399 -0.26 -13.88 -34.89
C LEU A 399 -1.54 -14.06 -35.69
N THR A 400 -2.18 -12.96 -36.10
CA THR A 400 -3.38 -13.00 -36.94
C THR A 400 -3.06 -13.59 -38.31
N GLU A 401 -1.93 -13.21 -38.91
CA GLU A 401 -1.46 -13.76 -40.18
C GLU A 401 -1.10 -15.25 -40.05
N ARG A 402 -0.34 -15.65 -39.03
CA ARG A 402 0.01 -17.06 -38.79
C ARG A 402 -1.22 -17.91 -38.53
N LEU A 403 -2.15 -17.47 -37.67
CA LEU A 403 -3.36 -18.22 -37.33
C LEU A 403 -4.34 -18.26 -38.52
N SER A 404 -4.51 -17.14 -39.22
CA SER A 404 -5.37 -17.08 -40.42
C SER A 404 -4.78 -17.89 -41.58
N SER A 405 -3.48 -17.77 -41.82
CA SER A 405 -2.77 -18.55 -42.85
C SER A 405 -2.81 -20.03 -42.53
N ALA A 406 -2.44 -20.45 -41.31
CA ALA A 406 -2.48 -21.85 -40.91
C ALA A 406 -3.90 -22.44 -40.97
N ALA A 407 -4.92 -21.69 -40.53
CA ALA A 407 -6.30 -22.14 -40.58
C ALA A 407 -6.84 -22.22 -42.03
N ASN A 408 -6.53 -21.24 -42.87
CA ASN A 408 -6.98 -21.19 -44.26
C ASN A 408 -6.23 -22.21 -45.14
N GLU A 409 -4.92 -22.36 -44.95
CA GLU A 409 -4.08 -23.37 -45.61
C GLU A 409 -4.53 -24.78 -45.21
N THR A 410 -4.75 -25.04 -43.92
CA THR A 410 -5.28 -26.34 -43.45
C THR A 410 -6.68 -26.61 -44.01
N SER A 411 -7.56 -25.61 -44.05
CA SER A 411 -8.91 -25.76 -44.62
C SER A 411 -8.89 -26.02 -46.13
N GLN A 412 -8.10 -25.25 -46.89
CA GLN A 412 -7.97 -25.42 -48.33
C GLN A 412 -7.30 -26.74 -48.68
N ASP A 413 -6.27 -27.14 -47.96
CA ASP A 413 -5.58 -28.40 -48.21
C ASP A 413 -6.45 -29.59 -47.80
N ILE A 414 -7.22 -29.52 -46.72
CA ILE A 414 -8.18 -30.57 -46.37
C ILE A 414 -9.26 -30.71 -47.44
N GLN A 415 -9.84 -29.60 -47.91
CA GLN A 415 -10.86 -29.65 -48.96
C GLN A 415 -10.28 -30.16 -50.28
N ARG A 416 -9.13 -29.62 -50.70
CA ARG A 416 -8.47 -29.99 -51.95
C ARG A 416 -8.01 -31.45 -51.91
N LEU A 417 -7.39 -31.91 -50.82
CA LEU A 417 -7.03 -33.33 -50.66
C LEU A 417 -8.25 -34.22 -50.61
N THR A 418 -9.30 -33.86 -49.86
CA THR A 418 -10.52 -34.68 -49.78
C THR A 418 -11.19 -34.84 -51.14
N PHE A 419 -11.37 -33.75 -51.90
CA PHE A 419 -11.92 -33.81 -53.26
C PHE A 419 -10.99 -34.50 -54.26
N THR A 420 -9.67 -34.31 -54.14
CA THR A 420 -8.68 -34.99 -55.00
C THR A 420 -8.62 -36.49 -54.70
N LEU A 421 -8.71 -36.89 -53.42
CA LEU A 421 -8.72 -38.29 -52.99
C LEU A 421 -10.01 -38.98 -53.41
N LEU A 422 -11.17 -38.36 -53.20
CA LEU A 422 -12.45 -38.91 -53.65
C LEU A 422 -12.51 -38.99 -55.19
N GLY A 423 -12.01 -37.95 -55.86
CA GLY A 423 -11.88 -37.89 -57.31
C GLY A 423 -10.93 -38.96 -57.86
N ALA A 424 -9.79 -39.19 -57.20
CA ALA A 424 -8.84 -40.24 -57.56
C ALA A 424 -9.41 -41.63 -57.35
N ILE A 425 -10.14 -41.88 -56.25
CA ILE A 425 -10.85 -43.14 -56.02
C ILE A 425 -11.90 -43.37 -57.12
N VAL A 426 -12.75 -42.38 -57.41
CA VAL A 426 -13.81 -42.49 -58.43
C VAL A 426 -13.23 -42.63 -59.84
N ALA A 427 -12.22 -41.83 -60.19
CA ALA A 427 -11.55 -41.88 -61.49
C ALA A 427 -10.82 -43.21 -61.70
N ASN A 428 -10.18 -43.75 -60.65
CA ASN A 428 -9.51 -45.05 -60.72
C ASN A 428 -10.50 -46.21 -60.83
N ILE A 429 -11.60 -46.18 -60.07
CA ILE A 429 -12.69 -47.16 -60.22
C ILE A 429 -13.25 -47.10 -61.65
N PHE A 430 -13.44 -45.90 -62.20
CA PHE A 430 -13.94 -45.69 -63.56
C PHE A 430 -12.93 -46.13 -64.65
N LEU A 431 -11.64 -45.86 -64.47
CA LEU A 431 -10.57 -46.28 -65.38
C LEU A 431 -10.46 -47.80 -65.46
N VAL A 432 -10.51 -48.48 -64.32
CA VAL A 432 -10.46 -49.95 -64.28
C VAL A 432 -11.74 -50.54 -64.87
N LEU A 433 -12.93 -49.98 -64.57
CA LEU A 433 -14.20 -50.41 -65.18
C LEU A 433 -14.25 -50.20 -66.71
N ARG A 434 -13.53 -49.21 -67.24
CA ARG A 434 -13.55 -48.84 -68.66
C ARG A 434 -12.52 -49.61 -69.50
N TRP A 435 -11.37 -49.99 -68.94
CA TRP A 435 -10.23 -50.53 -69.72
C TRP A 435 -9.72 -51.92 -69.27
N SER A 436 -10.20 -52.47 -68.15
CA SER A 436 -9.69 -53.72 -67.56
C SER A 436 -10.82 -54.72 -67.25
N ASP A 437 -10.48 -56.00 -67.16
CA ASP A 437 -11.38 -57.03 -66.61
C ASP A 437 -11.89 -56.61 -65.23
N ARG A 438 -13.21 -56.81 -65.02
CA ARG A 438 -13.93 -56.48 -63.77
C ARG A 438 -13.26 -57.05 -62.52
N ASP A 439 -12.45 -58.09 -62.72
CA ASP A 439 -11.79 -58.88 -61.69
C ASP A 439 -10.56 -58.19 -61.06
N LEU A 440 -10.06 -57.11 -61.67
CA LEU A 440 -8.93 -56.31 -61.16
C LEU A 440 -9.36 -55.08 -60.35
N VAL A 441 -10.67 -54.75 -60.33
CA VAL A 441 -11.21 -53.63 -59.56
C VAL A 441 -10.96 -53.79 -58.04
N PRO A 442 -11.28 -54.94 -57.40
CA PRO A 442 -11.11 -55.08 -55.96
C PRO A 442 -9.66 -54.93 -55.45
N PRO A 443 -8.64 -55.62 -55.99
CA PRO A 443 -7.28 -55.54 -55.45
C PRO A 443 -6.67 -54.14 -55.62
N PHE A 444 -6.96 -53.44 -56.72
CA PHE A 444 -6.46 -52.09 -56.96
C PHE A 444 -7.13 -51.05 -56.05
N SER A 445 -8.45 -51.13 -55.87
CA SER A 445 -9.17 -50.24 -54.95
C SER A 445 -8.78 -50.44 -53.49
N ILE A 446 -8.51 -51.68 -53.08
CA ILE A 446 -8.00 -52.00 -51.74
C ILE A 446 -6.60 -51.41 -51.54
N PHE A 447 -5.71 -51.53 -52.53
CA PHE A 447 -4.38 -50.92 -52.46
C PHE A 447 -4.45 -49.40 -52.31
N VAL A 448 -5.30 -48.73 -53.09
CA VAL A 448 -5.51 -47.27 -52.97
C VAL A 448 -6.06 -46.91 -51.58
N LEU A 449 -7.04 -47.66 -51.06
CA LEU A 449 -7.57 -47.44 -49.71
C LEU A 449 -6.49 -47.58 -48.63
N ILE A 450 -5.62 -48.58 -48.74
CA ILE A 450 -4.49 -48.78 -47.82
C ILE A 450 -3.56 -47.57 -47.83
N VAL A 451 -3.21 -47.04 -49.00
CA VAL A 451 -2.33 -45.86 -49.11
C VAL A 451 -2.99 -44.63 -48.48
N ILE A 452 -4.29 -44.44 -48.72
CA ILE A 452 -5.03 -43.29 -48.20
C ILE A 452 -5.15 -43.35 -46.68
N VAL A 453 -5.56 -44.50 -46.15
CA VAL A 453 -5.74 -44.68 -44.70
C VAL A 453 -4.39 -44.70 -43.99
N GLY A 454 -3.38 -45.36 -44.55
CA GLY A 454 -2.06 -45.55 -43.92
C GLY A 454 -1.11 -44.35 -44.00
N PHE A 455 -1.24 -43.49 -45.01
CA PHE A 455 -0.31 -42.36 -45.19
C PHE A 455 -1.01 -41.00 -45.22
N TYR A 456 -2.12 -40.85 -45.96
CA TYR A 456 -2.73 -39.54 -46.15
C TYR A 456 -3.53 -39.05 -44.94
N LEU A 457 -4.29 -39.93 -44.26
CA LEU A 457 -5.04 -39.51 -43.07
C LEU A 457 -4.12 -39.09 -41.91
N PRO A 458 -3.02 -39.80 -41.59
CA PRO A 458 -2.01 -39.33 -40.64
C PRO A 458 -1.40 -37.98 -40.98
N LEU A 459 -1.08 -37.73 -42.26
CA LEU A 459 -0.54 -36.44 -42.70
C LEU A 459 -1.52 -35.28 -42.47
N ILE A 460 -2.81 -35.52 -42.70
CA ILE A 460 -3.84 -34.50 -42.43
C ILE A 460 -4.02 -34.29 -40.93
N GLN A 461 -3.98 -35.37 -40.15
CA GLN A 461 -4.06 -35.31 -38.69
C GLN A 461 -2.87 -34.56 -38.08
N GLY A 462 -1.66 -34.78 -38.57
CA GLY A 462 -0.47 -34.03 -38.15
C GLY A 462 -0.62 -32.53 -38.38
N ARG A 463 -1.22 -32.10 -39.50
CA ARG A 463 -1.50 -30.67 -39.74
C ARG A 463 -2.58 -30.09 -38.83
N ILE A 464 -3.58 -30.90 -38.44
CA ILE A 464 -4.59 -30.50 -37.46
C ILE A 464 -3.96 -30.37 -36.07
N GLU A 465 -2.97 -31.22 -35.76
CA GLU A 465 -2.16 -31.15 -34.54
C GLU A 465 -1.24 -29.91 -34.56
N ASP A 466 -0.56 -29.62 -35.67
CA ASP A 466 0.22 -28.38 -35.85
C ASP A 466 -0.64 -27.12 -35.63
N LEU A 467 -1.88 -27.11 -36.13
CA LEU A 467 -2.85 -26.03 -35.89
C LEU A 467 -3.25 -25.94 -34.41
N ASN A 468 -3.36 -27.07 -33.70
CA ASN A 468 -3.67 -27.12 -32.27
C ASN A 468 -2.51 -26.57 -31.42
N ASP A 469 -1.30 -26.95 -31.78
CA ASP A 469 -0.08 -26.49 -31.10
C ASP A 469 0.11 -24.98 -31.32
N THR A 470 -0.13 -24.50 -32.55
CA THR A 470 -0.15 -23.06 -32.85
C THR A 470 -1.21 -22.32 -32.02
N ILE A 471 -2.45 -22.84 -31.91
CA ILE A 471 -3.48 -22.21 -31.04
C ILE A 471 -3.03 -22.15 -29.58
N THR A 472 -2.32 -23.17 -29.09
CA THR A 472 -1.85 -23.25 -27.71
C THR A 472 -0.68 -22.30 -27.44
N GLU A 473 0.28 -22.22 -28.36
CA GLU A 473 1.40 -21.27 -28.32
C GLU A 473 0.89 -19.82 -28.28
N VAL A 474 -0.06 -19.48 -29.16
CA VAL A 474 -0.67 -18.13 -29.19
C VAL A 474 -1.41 -17.76 -27.90
N LYS A 475 -2.03 -18.73 -27.21
CA LYS A 475 -2.66 -18.50 -25.90
C LYS A 475 -1.62 -18.19 -24.82
N ASN A 476 -0.53 -18.94 -24.80
CA ASN A 476 0.55 -18.79 -23.83
C ASN A 476 1.33 -17.48 -24.03
N ASP A 477 1.64 -17.14 -25.28
CA ASP A 477 2.33 -15.88 -25.62
C ASP A 477 1.50 -14.69 -25.14
N TYR A 478 0.19 -14.69 -25.40
CA TYR A 478 -0.69 -13.65 -24.90
C TYR A 478 -0.68 -13.51 -23.38
N GLU A 479 -0.78 -14.62 -22.64
CA GLU A 479 -0.75 -14.58 -21.17
C GLU A 479 0.59 -14.06 -20.63
N PHE A 480 1.69 -14.35 -21.32
CA PHE A 480 3.01 -13.83 -20.97
C PHE A 480 3.09 -12.31 -21.17
N TYR A 481 2.58 -11.80 -22.29
CA TYR A 481 2.57 -10.36 -22.59
C TYR A 481 1.56 -9.58 -21.73
N GLU A 482 0.37 -10.13 -21.46
CA GLU A 482 -0.62 -9.53 -20.55
C GLU A 482 -0.02 -9.32 -19.14
N LYS A 483 0.73 -10.31 -18.64
CA LYS A 483 1.41 -10.22 -17.34
C LYS A 483 2.52 -9.16 -17.35
N HIS A 484 3.24 -9.01 -18.46
CA HIS A 484 4.25 -7.96 -18.59
C HIS A 484 3.62 -6.57 -18.58
N ILE A 485 2.57 -6.33 -19.38
CA ILE A 485 1.94 -5.02 -19.51
C ILE A 485 1.24 -4.60 -18.20
N ARG A 486 0.59 -5.53 -17.49
CA ARG A 486 -0.04 -5.25 -16.18
C ARG A 486 0.96 -4.82 -15.10
N ARG A 487 2.25 -5.14 -15.26
CA ARG A 487 3.31 -4.75 -14.33
C ARG A 487 3.68 -3.28 -14.42
N PHE A 488 3.44 -2.64 -15.58
CA PHE A 488 3.90 -1.29 -15.86
C PHE A 488 2.83 -0.22 -15.63
N ASN A 489 1.57 -0.45 -16.02
CA ASN A 489 0.44 0.38 -15.55
C ASN A 489 -0.93 -0.23 -15.92
N LYS A 490 -1.84 -0.40 -14.96
CA LYS A 490 -3.15 -1.04 -15.18
C LYS A 490 -4.20 -0.09 -15.75
N ASP A 491 -4.02 1.22 -15.58
CA ASP A 491 -5.09 2.21 -15.81
C ASP A 491 -5.03 2.89 -17.19
N LEU A 492 -3.92 2.75 -17.92
CA LEU A 492 -3.74 3.34 -19.26
C LEU A 492 -4.13 2.41 -20.43
N PHE A 493 -4.24 1.09 -20.22
CA PHE A 493 -4.45 0.12 -21.30
C PHE A 493 -5.84 -0.53 -21.28
N ARG A 494 -6.60 -0.42 -22.38
CA ARG A 494 -7.91 -1.07 -22.54
C ARG A 494 -7.76 -2.52 -22.98
N PHE A 495 -7.46 -3.41 -22.03
CA PHE A 495 -7.31 -4.86 -22.27
C PHE A 495 -8.57 -5.52 -22.89
N GLY A 496 -9.76 -4.95 -22.67
CA GLY A 496 -11.03 -5.52 -23.15
C GLY A 496 -11.12 -5.70 -24.67
N ASP A 497 -10.73 -4.69 -25.45
CA ASP A 497 -10.81 -4.75 -26.92
C ASP A 497 -9.83 -5.78 -27.51
N LEU A 498 -8.72 -6.03 -26.81
CA LEU A 498 -7.65 -6.92 -27.24
C LEU A 498 -7.97 -8.38 -26.89
N GLU A 499 -8.57 -8.59 -25.71
CA GLU A 499 -9.13 -9.88 -25.29
C GLU A 499 -10.30 -10.32 -26.19
N GLU A 500 -11.16 -9.39 -26.60
CA GLU A 500 -12.27 -9.66 -27.52
C GLU A 500 -11.77 -10.11 -28.91
N ARG A 501 -10.73 -9.46 -29.46
CA ARG A 501 -10.13 -9.88 -30.74
C ARG A 501 -9.43 -11.23 -30.63
N LYS A 502 -8.65 -11.47 -29.58
CA LYS A 502 -8.01 -12.78 -29.32
C LYS A 502 -9.06 -13.87 -29.26
N SER A 503 -10.08 -13.70 -28.43
CA SER A 503 -11.13 -14.70 -28.21
C SER A 503 -11.91 -14.98 -29.50
N ALA A 504 -12.18 -13.97 -30.33
CA ALA A 504 -12.80 -14.16 -31.64
C ALA A 504 -11.95 -15.02 -32.60
N TYR A 505 -10.65 -14.73 -32.73
CA TYR A 505 -9.76 -15.48 -33.65
C TYR A 505 -9.43 -16.88 -33.15
N VAL A 506 -9.15 -17.04 -31.85
CA VAL A 506 -8.98 -18.36 -31.22
C VAL A 506 -10.27 -19.16 -31.38
N GLY A 507 -11.44 -18.55 -31.15
CA GLY A 507 -12.72 -19.20 -31.34
C GLY A 507 -12.96 -19.65 -32.79
N LEU A 508 -12.57 -18.85 -33.79
CA LEU A 508 -12.64 -19.23 -35.20
C LEU A 508 -11.68 -20.38 -35.53
N ALA A 509 -10.44 -20.35 -35.05
CA ALA A 509 -9.44 -21.39 -35.28
C ALA A 509 -9.83 -22.72 -34.59
N GLU A 510 -10.32 -22.68 -33.35
CA GLU A 510 -10.86 -23.84 -32.65
C GLU A 510 -12.07 -24.43 -33.38
N THR A 511 -12.97 -23.56 -33.88
CA THR A 511 -14.11 -23.99 -34.69
C THR A 511 -13.66 -24.68 -35.98
N GLN A 512 -12.61 -24.17 -36.64
CA GLN A 512 -12.05 -24.79 -37.85
C GLN A 512 -11.35 -26.11 -37.54
N ARG A 513 -10.57 -26.20 -36.46
CA ARG A 513 -9.98 -27.45 -35.97
C ARG A 513 -11.04 -28.53 -35.73
N GLN A 514 -12.11 -28.18 -35.01
CA GLN A 514 -13.22 -29.10 -34.74
C GLN A 514 -13.93 -29.55 -36.01
N ARG A 515 -14.13 -28.65 -36.98
CA ARG A 515 -14.71 -28.99 -38.29
C ARG A 515 -13.80 -29.92 -39.08
N ALA A 516 -12.50 -29.65 -39.12
CA ALA A 516 -11.49 -30.46 -39.79
C ALA A 516 -11.44 -31.89 -39.20
N GLN A 517 -11.35 -31.99 -37.86
CA GLN A 517 -11.44 -33.24 -37.10
C GLN A 517 -12.72 -34.03 -37.44
N THR A 518 -13.86 -33.36 -37.42
CA THR A 518 -15.15 -33.99 -37.72
C THR A 518 -15.23 -34.48 -39.17
N GLN A 519 -14.70 -33.71 -40.12
CA GLN A 519 -14.64 -34.11 -41.53
C GLN A 519 -13.68 -35.27 -41.75
N LEU A 520 -12.49 -35.25 -41.15
CA LEU A 520 -11.51 -36.33 -41.24
C LEU A 520 -12.08 -37.64 -40.70
N ARG A 521 -12.76 -37.58 -39.55
CA ARG A 521 -13.49 -38.71 -38.98
C ARG A 521 -14.57 -39.23 -39.93
N ARG A 522 -15.38 -38.36 -40.56
CA ARG A 522 -16.40 -38.77 -41.55
C ARG A 522 -15.78 -39.45 -42.77
N VAL A 523 -14.67 -38.91 -43.29
CA VAL A 523 -13.93 -39.50 -44.42
C VAL A 523 -13.40 -40.88 -44.02
N PHE A 524 -12.83 -41.03 -42.82
CA PHE A 524 -12.38 -42.33 -42.32
C PHE A 524 -13.51 -43.38 -42.28
N TYR A 525 -14.68 -43.03 -41.73
CA TYR A 525 -15.83 -43.95 -41.73
C TYR A 525 -16.34 -44.28 -43.15
N ALA A 526 -16.35 -43.30 -44.06
CA ALA A 526 -16.74 -43.53 -45.45
C ALA A 526 -15.77 -44.48 -46.15
N LEU A 527 -14.45 -44.29 -45.96
CA LEU A 527 -13.41 -45.16 -46.50
C LEU A 527 -13.53 -46.58 -45.94
N LEU A 528 -13.73 -46.75 -44.62
CA LEU A 528 -13.96 -48.07 -44.03
C LEU A 528 -15.23 -48.74 -44.58
N THR A 529 -16.29 -47.99 -44.86
CA THR A 529 -17.52 -48.54 -45.43
C THR A 529 -17.31 -49.04 -46.85
N VAL A 530 -16.60 -48.26 -47.69
CA VAL A 530 -16.18 -48.70 -49.03
C VAL A 530 -15.27 -49.92 -48.94
N TRP A 531 -14.37 -49.94 -47.95
CA TRP A 531 -13.47 -51.06 -47.69
C TRP A 531 -14.23 -52.35 -47.35
N CYS A 532 -15.24 -52.27 -46.47
CA CYS A 532 -16.14 -53.38 -46.17
C CYS A 532 -16.89 -53.86 -47.42
N GLY A 533 -17.43 -52.94 -48.24
CA GLY A 533 -18.12 -53.29 -49.47
C GLY A 533 -17.24 -54.03 -50.47
N LEU A 534 -15.99 -53.58 -50.64
CA LEU A 534 -14.99 -54.25 -51.48
C LEU A 534 -14.56 -55.61 -50.90
N ALA A 535 -14.43 -55.71 -49.58
CA ALA A 535 -14.10 -56.96 -48.91
C ALA A 535 -15.20 -58.03 -49.08
N ILE A 536 -16.47 -57.61 -48.98
CA ILE A 536 -17.63 -58.47 -49.22
C ILE A 536 -17.65 -58.90 -50.68
N TRP A 537 -17.57 -57.96 -51.63
CA TRP A 537 -17.52 -58.29 -53.07
C TRP A 537 -16.38 -59.28 -53.36
N SER A 538 -15.18 -59.01 -52.89
CA SER A 538 -14.02 -59.88 -53.12
C SER A 538 -14.25 -61.32 -52.62
N GLY A 539 -14.86 -61.49 -51.44
CA GLY A 539 -15.18 -62.80 -50.88
C GLY A 539 -16.31 -63.56 -51.59
N PHE A 540 -17.27 -62.84 -52.20
CA PHE A 540 -18.39 -63.45 -52.94
C PHE A 540 -18.05 -63.79 -54.39
N ALA A 541 -17.24 -62.96 -55.07
CA ALA A 541 -17.04 -63.07 -56.51
C ALA A 541 -15.82 -63.92 -56.90
N PHE A 542 -14.86 -64.15 -56.00
CA PHE A 542 -13.57 -64.79 -56.33
C PHE A 542 -13.26 -66.01 -55.45
N SER A 543 -12.64 -67.03 -56.04
CA SER A 543 -12.24 -68.25 -55.32
C SER A 543 -10.90 -68.08 -54.59
N PHE A 544 -10.72 -68.84 -53.50
CA PHE A 544 -9.51 -68.81 -52.68
C PHE A 544 -8.26 -69.20 -53.49
N GLY A 545 -7.18 -68.41 -53.38
CA GLY A 545 -5.92 -68.61 -54.11
C GLY A 545 -5.72 -67.73 -55.35
N GLN A 546 -6.73 -66.94 -55.72
CA GLN A 546 -6.60 -65.91 -56.76
C GLN A 546 -5.99 -64.61 -56.20
N PRO A 547 -5.35 -63.76 -57.04
CA PRO A 547 -4.68 -62.53 -56.59
C PRO A 547 -5.57 -61.57 -55.76
N GLN A 548 -6.89 -61.60 -55.97
CA GLN A 548 -7.87 -60.84 -55.20
C GLN A 548 -7.97 -61.29 -53.74
N SER A 549 -7.84 -62.60 -53.48
CA SER A 549 -7.81 -63.16 -52.12
C SER A 549 -6.50 -62.82 -51.39
N LEU A 550 -5.38 -62.72 -52.11
CA LEU A 550 -4.10 -62.26 -51.56
C LEU A 550 -4.15 -60.76 -51.22
N ALA A 551 -4.75 -59.92 -52.06
CA ALA A 551 -4.96 -58.50 -51.76
C ALA A 551 -5.86 -58.29 -50.52
N LEU A 552 -6.89 -59.12 -50.36
CA LEU A 552 -7.75 -59.11 -49.17
C LEU A 552 -6.98 -59.52 -47.91
N ALA A 553 -6.07 -60.49 -48.00
CA ALA A 553 -5.26 -60.95 -46.87
C ALA A 553 -4.24 -59.89 -46.45
N VAL A 554 -3.54 -59.29 -47.43
CA VAL A 554 -2.63 -58.15 -47.20
C VAL A 554 -3.39 -56.99 -46.58
N SER A 555 -4.60 -56.70 -47.04
CA SER A 555 -5.47 -55.67 -46.46
C SER A 555 -5.83 -55.94 -45.00
N GLY A 556 -6.15 -57.18 -44.64
CA GLY A 556 -6.46 -57.55 -43.25
C GLY A 556 -5.24 -57.40 -42.36
N VAL A 557 -4.05 -57.82 -42.83
CA VAL A 557 -2.79 -57.66 -42.10
C VAL A 557 -2.46 -56.18 -41.90
N VAL A 558 -2.57 -55.35 -42.95
CA VAL A 558 -2.31 -53.91 -42.86
C VAL A 558 -3.28 -53.26 -41.87
N LEU A 559 -4.59 -53.49 -41.98
CA LEU A 559 -5.56 -52.90 -41.06
C LEU A 559 -5.33 -53.36 -39.61
N ALA A 560 -4.89 -54.60 -39.39
CA ALA A 560 -4.51 -55.09 -38.08
C ALA A 560 -3.25 -54.37 -37.54
N ILE A 561 -2.22 -54.17 -38.37
CA ILE A 561 -1.05 -53.38 -38.00
C ILE A 561 -1.47 -51.95 -37.62
N LEU A 562 -2.28 -51.28 -38.45
CA LEU A 562 -2.74 -49.92 -38.16
C LEU A 562 -3.56 -49.82 -36.86
N SER A 563 -4.30 -50.88 -36.51
CA SER A 563 -5.20 -50.92 -35.35
C SER A 563 -4.55 -51.37 -34.04
N PHE A 564 -3.49 -52.18 -34.11
CA PHE A 564 -2.88 -52.85 -32.95
C PHE A 564 -1.41 -52.46 -32.73
N ALA A 565 -0.78 -51.73 -33.66
CA ALA A 565 0.55 -51.18 -33.44
C ALA A 565 0.55 -50.14 -32.30
N PRO A 566 1.66 -50.03 -31.54
CA PRO A 566 1.80 -49.05 -30.47
C PRO A 566 1.69 -47.61 -30.99
N THR A 567 1.12 -46.73 -30.17
CA THR A 567 0.80 -45.32 -30.47
C THR A 567 2.01 -44.49 -30.91
N ASP A 568 3.19 -44.82 -30.41
CA ASP A 568 4.40 -44.02 -30.60
C ASP A 568 5.23 -44.49 -31.83
N GLY A 569 4.72 -45.47 -32.57
CA GLY A 569 5.33 -45.98 -33.79
C GLY A 569 4.76 -45.34 -35.06
N PRO A 570 5.52 -45.30 -36.18
CA PRO A 570 5.15 -44.58 -37.41
C PRO A 570 3.89 -45.11 -38.13
N PHE A 571 3.28 -46.19 -37.63
CA PHE A 571 2.15 -46.88 -38.25
C PHE A 571 0.99 -47.14 -37.28
N GLY A 572 1.06 -46.65 -36.03
CA GLY A 572 0.01 -46.83 -35.04
C GLY A 572 -1.03 -45.71 -35.12
N HIS A 573 -2.28 -46.05 -35.48
CA HIS A 573 -3.33 -45.03 -35.62
C HIS A 573 -4.17 -44.84 -34.35
N SER A 574 -3.91 -45.66 -33.32
CA SER A 574 -4.68 -45.68 -32.07
C SER A 574 -4.60 -44.38 -31.25
N GLY A 575 -3.60 -43.53 -31.52
CA GLY A 575 -3.43 -42.21 -30.90
C GLY A 575 -4.15 -41.07 -31.63
N TYR A 576 -4.65 -41.27 -32.84
CA TYR A 576 -5.27 -40.21 -33.63
C TYR A 576 -6.77 -40.04 -33.32
N GLU A 577 -7.22 -38.80 -33.13
CA GLU A 577 -8.62 -38.49 -32.75
C GLU A 577 -9.67 -38.95 -33.78
N TYR A 578 -9.32 -39.02 -35.07
CA TYR A 578 -10.22 -39.51 -36.12
C TYR A 578 -10.42 -41.04 -36.09
N PHE A 579 -9.50 -41.79 -35.49
CA PHE A 579 -9.44 -43.25 -35.60
C PHE A 579 -10.40 -43.94 -34.61
N SER A 580 -11.22 -44.84 -35.13
CA SER A 580 -12.14 -45.65 -34.32
C SER A 580 -11.71 -47.10 -34.33
N ARG A 581 -11.12 -47.54 -33.22
CA ARG A 581 -10.67 -48.92 -33.02
C ARG A 581 -11.82 -49.92 -33.17
N ALA A 582 -13.01 -49.56 -32.68
CA ALA A 582 -14.21 -50.39 -32.82
C ALA A 582 -14.61 -50.57 -34.29
N ALA A 583 -14.59 -49.49 -35.09
CA ALA A 583 -14.92 -49.56 -36.52
C ALA A 583 -13.88 -50.38 -37.30
N ALA A 584 -12.59 -50.19 -37.01
CA ALA A 584 -11.52 -50.96 -37.64
C ALA A 584 -11.61 -52.46 -37.30
N ILE A 585 -11.93 -52.81 -36.05
CA ILE A 585 -12.17 -54.20 -35.63
C ILE A 585 -13.36 -54.80 -36.39
N VAL A 586 -14.46 -54.06 -36.54
CA VAL A 586 -15.63 -54.53 -37.32
C VAL A 586 -15.23 -54.80 -38.77
N THR A 587 -14.45 -53.92 -39.41
CA THR A 587 -13.94 -54.14 -40.77
C THR A 587 -13.01 -55.35 -40.84
N LEU A 588 -12.13 -55.58 -39.85
CA LEU A 588 -11.29 -56.79 -39.77
C LEU A 588 -12.13 -58.06 -39.65
N VAL A 589 -13.19 -58.06 -38.84
CA VAL A 589 -14.12 -59.18 -38.72
C VAL A 589 -14.82 -59.45 -40.04
N ILE A 590 -15.27 -58.41 -40.75
CA ILE A 590 -15.89 -58.55 -42.08
C ILE A 590 -14.89 -59.14 -43.09
N ILE A 591 -13.64 -58.65 -43.11
CA ILE A 591 -12.58 -59.21 -43.96
C ILE A 591 -12.34 -60.69 -43.63
N GLY A 592 -12.29 -61.07 -42.34
CA GLY A 592 -12.14 -62.46 -41.91
C GLY A 592 -13.32 -63.34 -42.34
N LEU A 593 -14.55 -62.85 -42.19
CA LEU A 593 -15.76 -63.56 -42.63
C LEU A 593 -15.80 -63.76 -44.16
N SER A 594 -15.30 -62.81 -44.93
CA SER A 594 -15.17 -62.92 -46.40
C SER A 594 -14.25 -64.08 -46.83
N PHE A 595 -13.32 -64.54 -45.98
CA PHE A 595 -12.52 -65.74 -46.25
C PHE A 595 -13.23 -67.04 -45.86
N VAL A 596 -14.09 -67.01 -44.84
CA VAL A 596 -14.81 -68.19 -44.32
C VAL A 596 -16.05 -68.51 -45.17
N TYR A 597 -16.74 -67.49 -45.68
CA TYR A 597 -17.98 -67.65 -46.45
C TYR A 597 -17.85 -68.51 -47.73
N PRO A 598 -16.84 -68.33 -48.60
CA PRO A 598 -16.65 -69.21 -49.77
C PRO A 598 -16.21 -70.65 -49.42
N LEU A 599 -15.78 -70.92 -48.17
CA LEU A 599 -15.45 -72.27 -47.68
C LEU A 599 -16.66 -73.01 -47.08
N LEU A 600 -17.77 -72.31 -46.84
CA LEU A 600 -19.00 -72.85 -46.25
C LEU A 600 -19.70 -73.92 -47.13
N PRO A 601 -19.76 -73.82 -48.48
CA PRO A 601 -20.25 -74.90 -49.33
C PRO A 601 -19.34 -76.14 -49.34
N LEU A 602 -18.02 -75.98 -49.13
CA LEU A 602 -17.06 -77.08 -49.01
C LEU A 602 -17.28 -77.88 -47.70
N PHE A 603 -17.65 -77.20 -46.61
CA PHE A 603 -18.00 -77.85 -45.34
C PHE A 603 -19.37 -78.55 -45.37
N ILE A 604 -20.39 -77.96 -46.00
CA ILE A 604 -21.71 -78.57 -46.13
C ILE A 604 -21.67 -79.78 -47.09
N GLY A 605 -20.88 -79.72 -48.15
CA GLY A 605 -20.65 -80.85 -49.06
C GLY A 605 -19.90 -82.03 -48.42
N MET A 606 -19.11 -81.79 -47.38
CA MET A 606 -18.44 -82.84 -46.59
C MET A 606 -19.39 -83.53 -45.59
N ILE A 607 -20.41 -82.83 -45.09
CA ILE A 607 -21.40 -83.39 -44.15
C ILE A 607 -22.46 -84.24 -44.89
N LEU A 608 -22.73 -83.97 -46.17
CA LEU A 608 -23.67 -84.75 -47.00
C LEU A 608 -23.09 -86.04 -47.59
N ASN A 609 -21.82 -86.37 -47.31
CA ASN A 609 -21.17 -87.63 -47.69
C ASN A 609 -20.80 -88.51 -46.48
N PHE A 610 -21.53 -88.36 -45.36
CA PHE A 610 -21.55 -89.31 -44.25
C PHE A 610 -22.96 -89.87 -44.03
#